data_AF-A0A379DE84-F1
#
_entry.id   AF-A0A379DE84-F1
#
_cell.length_a   1.000
_cell.length_b   1.000
_cell.length_c   1.000
_cell.angle_alpha   90.00
_cell.angle_beta   90.00
_cell.angle_gamma   90.00
#
_symmetry.space_group_name_H-M   'P 1'
#
loop_
_entity.id
_entity.type
_entity.pdbx_description
1 polymer ?
#
loop_
_entity_poly.entity_id
_entity_poly.type
_entity_poly.pdbx_seq_one_letter_code
_entity_poly.pdbx_strand_id
1 'polypeptide(L)'
;MKRTAILITALCFIFLRCGKSFNPFVKVSISDKNGADQYLEVDKYGKNRKINEFKADNSKIYNLDTVESFLPEIVDNKVKNILKDIVITNENGERVKDNDILNAIIKKVAEDIEHNIIKCKIMEDENEYFVFVALNVNWVDPCYLYYYNKDIGELLEIMERNNVEVNYIELLQKYINF
;
A
#
# COMPACT_ATOMS: atom_id res chain seq x y z
N MET A 1 27.14 67.66 2.68
CA MET A 1 25.85 67.51 1.95
C MET A 1 25.44 66.05 2.03
N LYS A 2 24.55 65.72 2.97
CA LYS A 2 23.16 65.25 2.76
C LYS A 2 23.00 63.93 1.96
N ARG A 3 22.67 62.87 2.73
CA ARG A 3 21.69 61.76 2.53
C ARG A 3 21.81 60.96 1.22
N THR A 4 21.80 59.62 1.22
CA THR A 4 20.64 58.79 1.59
C THR A 4 21.08 57.32 1.76
N ALA A 5 20.52 56.63 2.74
CA ALA A 5 20.64 55.17 2.91
C ALA A 5 19.73 54.43 1.92
N ILE A 6 20.16 53.26 1.42
CA ILE A 6 19.24 52.20 0.99
C ILE A 6 19.75 50.89 1.59
N LEU A 7 18.94 50.37 2.50
CA LEU A 7 18.98 49.04 3.08
C LEU A 7 18.42 48.06 2.03
N ILE A 8 19.16 47.02 1.66
CA ILE A 8 18.57 45.84 1.01
C ILE A 8 18.97 44.62 1.85
N THR A 9 18.07 44.29 2.76
CA THR A 9 17.90 42.98 3.39
C THR A 9 17.67 41.93 2.30
N ALA A 10 18.69 41.16 1.95
CA ALA A 10 18.50 39.90 1.24
C ALA A 10 18.19 38.82 2.29
N LEU A 11 16.91 38.63 2.49
CA LEU A 11 16.26 37.55 3.21
C LEU A 11 16.86 36.21 2.71
N CYS A 12 17.81 35.64 3.45
CA CYS A 12 18.18 34.24 3.25
C CYS A 12 16.93 33.42 3.56
N PHE A 13 16.25 33.00 2.50
CA PHE A 13 15.22 31.97 2.50
C PHE A 13 15.77 30.77 3.28
N ILE A 14 15.43 30.72 4.57
CA ILE A 14 15.32 29.46 5.28
C ILE A 14 14.31 28.69 4.44
N PHE A 15 14.79 27.70 3.70
CA PHE A 15 13.93 26.64 3.19
C PHE A 15 13.31 25.98 4.41
N LEU A 16 12.20 26.54 4.89
CA LEU A 16 11.14 25.79 5.54
C LEU A 16 10.63 24.83 4.46
N ARG A 17 11.42 23.77 4.17
CA ARG A 17 10.83 22.47 3.90
C ARG A 17 10.10 22.14 5.19
N CYS A 18 8.89 22.65 5.32
CA CYS A 18 7.88 22.13 6.22
C CYS A 18 7.55 20.73 5.66
N GLY A 19 8.49 19.80 5.80
CA GLY A 19 8.23 18.40 5.51
C GLY A 19 7.10 18.03 6.44
N LYS A 20 5.94 17.67 5.86
CA LYS A 20 4.78 17.22 6.64
C LYS A 20 5.29 16.31 7.76
N SER A 21 4.97 16.68 9.01
CA SER A 21 5.35 15.89 10.19
C SER A 21 4.90 14.46 9.96
N PHE A 22 5.77 13.50 10.27
CA PHE A 22 5.41 12.09 10.17
C PHE A 22 4.19 11.82 11.04
N ASN A 23 3.12 11.35 10.41
CA ASN A 23 1.88 11.00 11.09
C ASN A 23 1.63 9.51 10.79
N PRO A 24 1.94 8.60 11.72
CA PRO A 24 1.88 7.17 11.46
C PRO A 24 0.43 6.76 11.22
N PHE A 25 0.14 6.05 10.13
CA PHE A 25 -1.21 5.66 9.68
C PHE A 25 -1.50 4.19 9.97
N VAL A 26 -0.53 3.32 9.73
CA VAL A 26 -0.67 1.87 9.87
C VAL A 26 0.64 1.28 10.38
N LYS A 27 0.56 0.27 11.24
CA LYS A 27 1.70 -0.61 11.53
C LYS A 27 1.69 -1.79 10.56
N VAL A 28 2.86 -2.18 10.09
CA VAL A 28 3.02 -3.22 9.07
C VAL A 28 4.09 -4.21 9.53
N SER A 29 3.76 -5.50 9.53
CA SER A 29 4.75 -6.57 9.62
C SER A 29 5.14 -7.00 8.21
N ILE A 30 6.45 -7.03 7.95
CA ILE A 30 7.01 -7.53 6.71
C ILE A 30 8.06 -8.60 6.96
N SER A 31 8.17 -9.59 6.08
CA SER A 31 9.27 -10.54 6.06
C SER A 31 10.07 -10.40 4.77
N ASP A 32 11.40 -10.56 4.83
CA ASP A 32 12.21 -10.71 3.63
C ASP A 32 12.17 -12.16 3.08
N LYS A 33 12.84 -12.40 1.94
CA LYS A 33 12.94 -13.74 1.33
C LYS A 33 13.59 -14.81 2.23
N ASN A 34 14.29 -14.41 3.28
CA ASN A 34 14.91 -15.32 4.25
C ASN A 34 14.03 -15.54 5.49
N GLY A 35 12.84 -14.93 5.53
CA GLY A 35 11.92 -15.00 6.67
C GLY A 35 12.32 -14.08 7.83
N ALA A 36 13.21 -13.11 7.61
CA ALA A 36 13.56 -12.14 8.65
C ALA A 36 12.49 -11.06 8.75
N ASP A 37 11.85 -10.95 9.91
CA ASP A 37 10.77 -10.01 10.16
C ASP A 37 11.27 -8.59 10.45
N GLN A 38 10.53 -7.61 9.93
CA GLN A 38 10.66 -6.20 10.28
C GLN A 38 9.28 -5.59 10.53
N TYR A 39 9.25 -4.62 11.43
CA TYR A 39 8.02 -3.96 11.84
C TYR A 39 8.16 -2.47 11.59
N LEU A 40 7.18 -1.89 10.90
CA LEU A 40 7.19 -0.51 10.48
C LEU A 40 5.92 0.20 10.94
N GLU A 41 6.03 1.48 11.26
CA GLU A 41 4.91 2.41 11.10
C GLU A 41 5.06 3.11 9.75
N VAL A 42 3.96 3.24 9.04
CA VAL A 42 3.88 3.85 7.70
C VAL A 42 2.82 4.94 7.71
N ASP A 43 3.10 6.11 7.14
CA ASP A 43 2.10 7.18 6.96
C ASP A 43 1.36 7.07 5.61
N LYS A 44 0.29 7.85 5.43
CA LYS A 44 -0.51 7.87 4.18
C LYS A 44 0.27 8.32 2.93
N TYR A 45 1.53 8.76 3.09
CA TYR A 45 2.39 9.24 2.01
C TYR A 45 3.65 8.38 1.84
N GLY A 46 3.70 7.21 2.49
CA GLY A 46 4.77 6.23 2.43
C GLY A 46 6.05 6.54 3.18
N LYS A 47 6.08 7.62 3.99
CA LYS A 47 7.15 7.74 4.99
C LYS A 47 6.97 6.64 6.03
N ASN A 48 8.08 6.12 6.53
CA ASN A 48 8.03 5.02 7.48
C ASN A 48 9.18 5.10 8.48
N ARG A 49 9.00 4.41 9.61
CA ARG A 49 10.03 4.20 10.63
C ARG A 49 9.93 2.80 11.19
N LYS A 50 11.06 2.23 11.62
CA LYS A 50 11.10 0.94 12.33
C LYS A 50 10.48 1.07 13.72
N ILE A 51 9.78 0.03 14.14
CA ILE A 51 9.21 -0.13 15.47
C ILE A 51 9.58 -1.50 16.04
N ASN A 52 9.24 -1.72 17.32
CA ASN A 52 9.32 -3.03 17.94
C ASN A 52 8.27 -3.97 17.33
N GLU A 53 8.48 -5.27 17.52
CA GLU A 53 7.50 -6.31 17.21
C GLU A 53 6.12 -5.96 17.79
N PHE A 54 5.08 -6.24 16.99
CA PHE A 54 3.69 -6.16 17.40
C PHE A 54 2.94 -7.36 16.80
N LYS A 55 1.75 -7.63 17.32
CA LYS A 55 0.81 -8.61 16.76
C LYS A 55 -0.46 -7.88 16.36
N ALA A 56 -1.03 -8.23 15.22
CA ALA A 56 -2.33 -7.73 14.83
C ALA A 56 -3.40 -8.66 15.41
N ASP A 57 -4.20 -8.16 16.35
CA ASP A 57 -5.22 -8.96 17.01
C ASP A 57 -6.53 -9.09 16.19
N ASN A 58 -6.78 -8.14 15.27
CA ASN A 58 -8.07 -8.01 14.56
C ASN A 58 -7.97 -8.02 13.02
N SER A 59 -6.76 -8.04 12.45
CA SER A 59 -6.58 -7.96 11.00
C SER A 59 -7.06 -9.25 10.34
N LYS A 60 -8.07 -9.16 9.47
CA LYS A 60 -8.45 -10.28 8.60
C LYS A 60 -7.59 -10.28 7.35
N ILE A 61 -7.22 -11.47 6.90
CA ILE A 61 -6.43 -11.65 5.69
C ILE A 61 -7.24 -12.40 4.65
N TYR A 62 -7.21 -11.89 3.42
CA TYR A 62 -7.79 -12.50 2.25
C TYR A 62 -6.73 -12.69 1.16
N ASN A 63 -6.58 -13.92 0.68
CA ASN A 63 -5.60 -14.28 -0.33
C ASN A 63 -6.29 -14.47 -1.68
N LEU A 64 -5.90 -13.68 -2.67
CA LEU A 64 -6.39 -13.79 -4.03
C LEU A 64 -5.58 -14.85 -4.78
N ASP A 65 -6.26 -15.80 -5.42
CA ASP A 65 -5.64 -16.68 -6.40
C ASP A 65 -5.45 -15.89 -7.69
N THR A 66 -4.24 -15.39 -7.93
CA THR A 66 -3.92 -14.54 -9.07
C THR A 66 -3.92 -15.31 -10.40
N VAL A 67 -3.69 -16.63 -10.37
CA VAL A 67 -3.65 -17.49 -11.56
C VAL A 67 -5.07 -17.81 -12.04
N GLU A 68 -5.97 -18.09 -11.12
CA GLU A 68 -7.38 -18.30 -11.45
C GLU A 68 -8.08 -16.98 -11.79
N SER A 69 -7.81 -15.92 -11.01
CA SER A 69 -8.54 -14.65 -11.10
C SER A 69 -8.11 -13.78 -12.28
N PHE A 70 -6.83 -13.80 -12.68
CA PHE A 70 -6.30 -12.93 -13.73
C PHE A 70 -5.76 -13.67 -14.94
N LEU A 71 -5.86 -13.02 -16.10
CA LEU A 71 -5.16 -13.36 -17.33
C LEU A 71 -4.28 -12.18 -17.73
N PRO A 72 -2.96 -12.23 -17.52
CA PRO A 72 -2.07 -11.16 -17.95
C PRO A 72 -1.93 -11.19 -19.49
N GLU A 73 -2.23 -10.07 -20.14
CA GLU A 73 -2.04 -9.88 -21.58
C GLU A 73 -1.18 -8.64 -21.86
N ILE A 74 -0.44 -8.65 -22.96
CA ILE A 74 0.33 -7.48 -23.39
C ILE A 74 -0.54 -6.66 -24.35
N VAL A 75 -0.90 -5.45 -23.94
CA VAL A 75 -1.68 -4.49 -24.74
C VAL A 75 -0.96 -3.15 -24.69
N ASP A 76 -0.69 -2.55 -25.84
CA ASP A 76 0.01 -1.26 -25.96
C ASP A 76 1.35 -1.20 -25.20
N ASN A 77 2.16 -2.27 -25.29
CA ASN A 77 3.44 -2.45 -24.59
C ASN A 77 3.36 -2.46 -23.04
N LYS A 78 2.17 -2.64 -22.48
CA LYS A 78 1.94 -2.78 -21.04
C LYS A 78 1.29 -4.12 -20.74
N VAL A 79 1.50 -4.64 -19.54
CA VAL A 79 0.72 -5.80 -19.08
C VAL A 79 -0.62 -5.29 -18.57
N LYS A 80 -1.72 -5.86 -19.07
CA LYS A 80 -3.06 -5.66 -18.52
C LYS A 80 -3.48 -6.96 -17.83
N ASN A 81 -3.98 -6.86 -16.61
CA ASN A 81 -4.50 -8.00 -15.87
C ASN A 81 -5.99 -8.14 -16.17
N ILE A 82 -6.38 -9.00 -17.11
CA ILE A 82 -7.78 -9.21 -17.44
C ILE A 82 -8.44 -10.05 -16.35
N LEU A 83 -9.49 -9.53 -15.72
CA LEU A 83 -10.27 -10.23 -14.70
C LEU A 83 -11.10 -11.36 -15.33
N LYS A 84 -10.83 -12.61 -14.94
CA LYS A 84 -11.56 -13.80 -15.40
C LYS A 84 -12.65 -14.24 -14.42
N ASP A 85 -12.26 -14.41 -13.17
CA ASP A 85 -13.11 -14.81 -12.04
C ASP A 85 -12.56 -14.11 -10.78
N ILE A 86 -13.33 -14.16 -9.69
CA ILE A 86 -12.88 -13.72 -8.38
C ILE A 86 -12.75 -14.95 -7.49
N VAL A 87 -11.51 -15.38 -7.30
CA VAL A 87 -11.15 -16.53 -6.45
C VAL A 87 -10.34 -16.03 -5.28
N ILE A 88 -11.03 -15.78 -4.17
CA ILE A 88 -10.42 -15.28 -2.94
C ILE A 88 -10.73 -16.19 -1.75
N THR A 89 -9.73 -16.39 -0.91
CA THR A 89 -9.82 -17.23 0.30
C THR A 89 -9.51 -16.43 1.55
N ASN A 90 -10.09 -16.80 2.68
CA ASN A 90 -9.69 -16.26 3.98
C ASN A 90 -8.35 -16.87 4.46
N GLU A 91 -7.90 -16.46 5.65
CA GLU A 91 -6.69 -16.98 6.29
C GLU A 91 -6.70 -18.51 6.54
N ASN A 92 -7.89 -19.12 6.63
CA ASN A 92 -8.08 -20.55 6.80
C ASN A 92 -8.12 -21.32 5.47
N GLY A 93 -7.96 -20.63 4.34
CA GLY A 93 -8.04 -21.22 3.00
C GLY A 93 -9.46 -21.48 2.50
N GLU A 94 -10.48 -20.97 3.19
CA GLU A 94 -11.88 -21.13 2.79
C GLU A 94 -12.28 -20.06 1.78
N ARG A 95 -13.01 -20.44 0.73
CA ARG A 95 -13.48 -19.48 -0.28
C ARG A 95 -14.44 -18.46 0.34
N VAL A 96 -14.14 -17.19 0.14
CA VAL A 96 -14.99 -16.09 0.58
C VAL A 96 -16.20 -16.02 -0.36
N LYS A 97 -17.41 -15.96 0.22
CA LYS A 97 -18.64 -15.72 -0.55
C LYS A 97 -18.64 -14.31 -1.14
N ASP A 98 -19.48 -14.08 -2.15
CA ASP A 98 -19.61 -12.77 -2.80
C ASP A 98 -19.63 -11.62 -1.78
N ASN A 99 -18.66 -10.73 -1.96
CA ASN A 99 -18.42 -9.59 -1.10
C ASN A 99 -18.12 -8.38 -1.98
N ASP A 100 -19.02 -7.41 -1.99
CA ASP A 100 -18.98 -6.27 -2.90
C ASP A 100 -17.70 -5.43 -2.76
N ILE A 101 -17.22 -5.23 -1.53
CA ILE A 101 -16.02 -4.42 -1.29
C ILE A 101 -14.76 -5.14 -1.74
N LEU A 102 -14.62 -6.44 -1.45
CA LEU A 102 -13.50 -7.23 -1.96
C LEU A 102 -13.53 -7.30 -3.49
N ASN A 103 -14.72 -7.47 -4.07
CA ASN A 103 -14.88 -7.49 -5.52
C ASN A 103 -14.50 -6.16 -6.18
N ALA A 104 -14.85 -5.02 -5.56
CA ALA A 104 -14.45 -3.70 -6.02
C ALA A 104 -12.93 -3.50 -5.96
N ILE A 105 -12.30 -3.92 -4.86
CA ILE A 105 -10.85 -3.87 -4.69
C ILE A 105 -10.14 -4.70 -5.78
N ILE A 106 -10.59 -5.93 -6.02
CA ILE A 106 -9.96 -6.84 -7.00
C ILE A 106 -10.10 -6.30 -8.42
N LYS A 107 -11.25 -5.71 -8.77
CA LYS A 107 -11.43 -5.00 -10.05
C LYS A 107 -10.44 -3.85 -10.18
N LYS A 108 -10.27 -3.06 -9.12
CA LYS A 108 -9.34 -1.93 -9.12
C LYS A 108 -7.88 -2.39 -9.25
N VAL A 109 -7.51 -3.50 -8.63
CA VAL A 109 -6.20 -4.15 -8.82
C VAL A 109 -5.99 -4.54 -10.28
N ALA A 110 -7.00 -5.13 -10.93
CA ALA A 110 -6.92 -5.51 -12.35
C ALA A 110 -6.74 -4.30 -13.28
N GLU A 111 -7.40 -3.18 -12.95
CA GLU A 111 -7.40 -1.93 -13.73
C GLU A 111 -6.10 -1.13 -13.59
N ASP A 112 -5.60 -0.96 -12.35
CA ASP A 112 -4.51 -0.02 -12.06
C ASP A 112 -3.11 -0.64 -12.17
N ILE A 113 -2.99 -1.96 -11.98
CA ILE A 113 -1.68 -2.62 -11.93
C ILE A 113 -1.27 -3.06 -13.33
N GLU A 114 -0.30 -2.36 -13.92
CA GLU A 114 0.15 -2.57 -15.31
C GLU A 114 1.31 -3.60 -15.46
N HIS A 115 1.39 -4.55 -14.54
CA HIS A 115 2.43 -5.58 -14.46
C HIS A 115 1.84 -6.95 -14.11
N ASN A 116 2.57 -8.03 -14.43
CA ASN A 116 2.13 -9.38 -14.06
C ASN A 116 2.12 -9.54 -12.53
N ILE A 117 0.95 -9.85 -11.97
CA ILE A 117 0.75 -9.99 -10.53
C ILE A 117 1.01 -11.44 -10.11
N ILE A 118 2.02 -11.66 -9.28
CA ILE A 118 2.35 -12.99 -8.74
C ILE A 118 1.74 -13.27 -7.37
N LYS A 119 1.41 -12.21 -6.61
CA LYS A 119 0.75 -12.36 -5.32
C LYS A 119 -0.10 -11.13 -5.05
N CYS A 120 -1.31 -11.36 -4.55
CA CYS A 120 -2.20 -10.30 -4.09
C CYS A 120 -2.88 -10.73 -2.78
N LYS A 121 -2.78 -9.88 -1.76
CA LYS A 121 -3.38 -10.09 -0.43
C LYS A 121 -4.15 -8.84 -0.04
N ILE A 122 -5.39 -9.01 0.39
CA ILE A 122 -6.21 -7.93 0.96
C ILE A 122 -6.24 -8.12 2.47
N MET A 123 -5.93 -7.07 3.22
CA MET A 123 -5.98 -7.05 4.68
C MET A 123 -7.05 -6.06 5.11
N GLU A 124 -7.92 -6.49 6.01
CA GLU A 124 -8.98 -5.66 6.60
C GLU A 124 -8.70 -5.46 8.08
N ASP A 125 -8.69 -4.21 8.53
CA ASP A 125 -8.69 -3.87 9.94
C ASP A 125 -9.62 -2.67 10.19
N GLU A 126 -10.50 -2.80 11.18
CA GLU A 126 -11.56 -1.82 11.49
C GLU A 126 -12.36 -1.32 10.25
N ASN A 127 -12.69 -2.23 9.31
CA ASN A 127 -13.39 -1.93 8.05
C ASN A 127 -12.61 -1.03 7.08
N GLU A 128 -11.31 -0.84 7.30
CA GLU A 128 -10.37 -0.25 6.35
C GLU A 128 -9.57 -1.34 5.63
N TYR A 129 -9.28 -1.13 4.36
CA TYR A 129 -8.72 -2.15 3.47
C TYR A 129 -7.35 -1.76 2.94
N PHE A 130 -6.42 -2.70 3.02
CA PHE A 130 -5.06 -2.57 2.50
C PHE A 130 -4.77 -3.69 1.52
N VAL A 131 -4.11 -3.36 0.42
CA VAL A 131 -3.84 -4.32 -0.66
C VAL A 131 -2.35 -4.45 -0.85
N PHE A 132 -1.83 -5.64 -0.57
CA PHE A 132 -0.46 -6.00 -0.90
C PHE A 132 -0.43 -6.65 -2.28
N VAL A 133 0.48 -6.19 -3.14
CA VAL A 133 0.69 -6.72 -4.48
C VAL A 133 2.18 -6.97 -4.69
N ALA A 134 2.56 -8.18 -5.08
CA ALA A 134 3.90 -8.50 -5.57
C ALA A 134 3.87 -8.70 -7.09
N LEU A 135 4.82 -8.09 -7.78
CA LEU A 135 4.90 -8.07 -9.24
C LEU A 135 6.07 -8.91 -9.73
N ASN A 136 5.88 -9.55 -10.87
CA ASN A 136 6.96 -10.19 -11.62
C ASN A 136 7.55 -9.19 -12.62
N VAL A 137 8.65 -8.55 -12.20
CA VAL A 137 9.56 -7.84 -13.09
C VAL A 137 10.93 -8.49 -12.91
N ASN A 138 11.72 -8.64 -13.96
CA ASN A 138 12.94 -9.47 -13.92
C ASN A 138 13.86 -9.18 -12.70
N TRP A 139 14.51 -10.20 -12.14
CA TRP A 139 15.56 -10.15 -11.09
C TRP A 139 15.21 -9.54 -9.73
N VAL A 140 14.13 -8.78 -9.60
CA VAL A 140 13.65 -8.17 -8.36
C VAL A 140 12.13 -8.22 -8.38
N ASP A 141 11.49 -8.62 -7.28
CA ASP A 141 10.03 -8.59 -7.19
C ASP A 141 9.59 -7.31 -6.44
N PRO A 142 9.18 -6.22 -7.13
CA PRO A 142 8.55 -5.07 -6.51
C PRO A 142 7.30 -5.49 -5.78
N CYS A 143 7.17 -4.98 -4.59
CA CYS A 143 6.08 -5.24 -3.69
C CYS A 143 5.52 -3.90 -3.22
N TYR A 144 4.22 -3.73 -3.43
CA TYR A 144 3.50 -2.52 -3.09
C TYR A 144 2.46 -2.83 -2.02
N LEU A 145 2.28 -1.89 -1.11
CA LEU A 145 1.14 -1.85 -0.20
C LEU A 145 0.33 -0.60 -0.53
N TYR A 146 -0.95 -0.82 -0.80
CA TYR A 146 -1.93 0.22 -1.07
C TYR A 146 -2.93 0.31 0.08
N TYR A 147 -3.45 1.50 0.31
CA TYR A 147 -4.69 1.73 1.04
C TYR A 147 -5.82 1.90 0.03
N TYR A 148 -6.92 1.16 0.19
CA TYR A 148 -8.10 1.34 -0.64
C TYR A 148 -9.00 2.42 -0.05
N ASN A 149 -9.08 3.57 -0.71
CA ASN A 149 -9.96 4.64 -0.31
C ASN A 149 -11.38 4.39 -0.84
N LYS A 150 -12.28 3.99 0.06
CA LYS A 150 -13.68 3.67 -0.25
C LYS A 150 -14.48 4.86 -0.81
N ASP A 151 -14.13 6.10 -0.44
CA ASP A 151 -14.89 7.29 -0.85
C ASP A 151 -14.71 7.62 -2.32
N ILE A 152 -13.52 7.35 -2.86
CA ILE A 152 -13.18 7.60 -4.27
C ILE A 152 -13.00 6.32 -5.09
N GLY A 153 -12.97 5.15 -4.45
CA GLY A 153 -12.79 3.86 -5.10
C GLY A 153 -11.38 3.61 -5.66
N GLU A 154 -10.35 4.23 -5.07
CA GLU A 154 -8.98 4.24 -5.61
C GLU A 154 -7.98 3.52 -4.69
N LEU A 155 -6.95 2.92 -5.30
CA LEU A 155 -5.78 2.40 -4.60
C LEU A 155 -4.75 3.51 -4.41
N LEU A 156 -4.43 3.82 -3.15
CA LEU A 156 -3.43 4.82 -2.79
C LEU A 156 -2.17 4.11 -2.30
N GLU A 157 -1.06 4.22 -3.03
CA GLU A 157 0.20 3.61 -2.63
C GLU A 157 0.69 4.22 -1.31
N ILE A 158 0.99 3.36 -0.33
CA ILE A 158 1.53 3.77 0.96
C ILE A 158 2.87 3.09 1.26
N MET A 159 3.31 2.09 0.50
CA MET A 159 4.65 1.52 0.68
C MET A 159 5.12 0.82 -0.58
N GLU A 160 6.38 1.04 -0.94
CA GLU A 160 7.12 0.27 -1.95
C GLU A 160 8.34 -0.39 -1.29
N ARG A 161 8.50 -1.69 -1.54
CA ARG A 161 9.66 -2.50 -1.11
C ARG A 161 9.93 -3.57 -2.15
N ASN A 162 11.17 -4.03 -2.21
CA ASN A 162 11.55 -5.14 -3.09
C ASN A 162 11.72 -6.41 -2.29
N ASN A 163 11.26 -7.54 -2.82
CA ASN A 163 11.51 -8.88 -2.27
C ASN A 163 11.05 -9.07 -0.81
N VAL A 164 9.89 -8.51 -0.46
CA VAL A 164 9.29 -8.67 0.87
C VAL A 164 7.87 -9.20 0.76
N GLU A 165 7.37 -9.77 1.85
CA GLU A 165 5.96 -10.04 2.05
C GLU A 165 5.40 -9.14 3.13
N VAL A 166 4.16 -8.65 2.96
CA VAL A 166 3.40 -8.06 4.07
C VAL A 166 2.58 -9.17 4.73
N ASN A 167 2.82 -9.39 6.02
CA ASN A 167 2.19 -10.47 6.78
C ASN A 167 0.82 -10.07 7.30
N TYR A 168 0.79 -8.94 8.01
CA TYR A 168 -0.40 -8.35 8.61
C TYR A 168 -0.18 -6.85 8.86
N ILE A 169 -1.29 -6.16 9.12
CA ILE A 169 -1.33 -4.73 9.42
C ILE A 169 -2.10 -4.48 10.72
N GLU A 170 -1.88 -3.31 11.32
CA GLU A 170 -2.74 -2.77 12.38
C GLU A 170 -2.99 -1.28 12.10
N LEU A 171 -4.24 -0.92 11.90
CA LEU A 171 -4.67 0.45 11.69
C LEU A 171 -4.45 1.24 12.98
N LEU A 172 -3.85 2.42 12.86
CA LEU A 172 -3.73 3.32 13.99
C LEU A 172 -4.98 4.19 14.07
N GLN A 173 -5.81 4.00 15.11
CA GLN A 173 -7.11 4.67 15.35
C GLN A 173 -7.13 6.22 15.27
N LYS A 174 -5.98 6.89 15.13
CA LYS A 174 -5.89 8.36 15.06
C LYS A 174 -6.48 9.00 13.79
N TYR A 175 -7.00 8.21 12.83
CA TYR A 175 -7.53 8.72 11.55
C TYR A 175 -9.05 8.60 11.40
N ILE A 176 -9.75 8.13 12.44
CA ILE A 176 -11.21 8.18 12.49
C ILE A 176 -11.58 9.51 13.16
N ASN A 177 -11.53 10.62 12.42
CA ASN A 177 -12.14 11.88 12.86
C ASN A 177 -12.63 12.70 11.65
N PHE A 178 -13.97 12.64 11.51
CA PHE A 178 -14.95 13.51 10.83
C PHE A 178 -14.97 13.55 9.30
#